data_AF-A0A2M8A6Z3-F1
#
_entry.id   AF-A0A2M8A6Z3-F1
#
_cell.length_a   1.000
_cell.length_b   1.000
_cell.length_c   1.000
_cell.angle_alpha   90.00
_cell.angle_beta   90.00
_cell.angle_gamma   90.00
#
_symmetry.space_group_name_H-M   'P 1'
#
loop_
_entity.id
_entity.type
_entity.pdbx_description
1 polymer ?
#
loop_
_entity_poly.entity_id
_entity_poly.type
_entity_poly.pdbx_seq_one_letter_code
_entity_poly.pdbx_strand_id
1 'polypeptide(L)' 'MKKIILTTIAVNKRTKAGKMLLELAKLLSENSKGVVIQEDNKTPYDPEFVAMIKKAETSKNRTRINPKKIWENI' A
#
# COMPACT_ATOMS: atom_id res chain seq x y z
N MET A 1 31.37 -9.36 13.91
CA MET A 1 30.08 -8.84 13.40
C MET A 1 29.19 -10.02 13.02
N LYS A 2 27.92 -10.07 13.49
CA LYS A 2 26.96 -11.08 13.00
C LYS A 2 26.67 -10.80 11.52
N LYS A 3 26.91 -11.79 10.66
CA LYS A 3 26.63 -11.68 9.22
C LYS A 3 25.12 -11.72 9.03
N ILE A 4 24.56 -10.66 8.43
CA ILE A 4 23.15 -10.59 8.03
C ILE A 4 23.10 -11.00 6.55
N ILE A 5 22.21 -11.92 6.21
CA ILE A 5 21.96 -12.35 4.83
C ILE A 5 20.55 -11.86 4.48
N LEU A 6 20.43 -11.16 3.35
CA LEU A 6 19.14 -10.70 2.84
C LEU A 6 18.59 -11.73 1.86
N THR A 7 17.39 -12.24 2.15
CA THR A 7 16.68 -13.20 1.30
C THR A 7 15.25 -12.71 1.08
N THR A 8 14.79 -12.66 -0.18
CA THR A 8 13.43 -12.25 -0.54
C THR A 8 12.52 -13.47 -0.66
N ILE A 9 11.36 -13.42 0.00
CA ILE A 9 10.33 -14.46 -0.09
C ILE A 9 9.08 -13.85 -0.74
N ALA A 10 8.65 -14.40 -1.88
CA ALA A 10 7.42 -13.99 -2.53
C ALA A 10 6.21 -14.75 -1.94
N VAL A 11 5.21 -14.02 -1.45
CA VAL A 11 4.03 -14.60 -0.80
C VAL A 11 2.75 -14.15 -1.50
N ASN A 12 1.94 -15.11 -1.94
CA ASN A 12 0.61 -14.81 -2.46
C ASN A 12 -0.40 -14.61 -1.31
N LYS A 13 -0.71 -13.36 -0.98
CA LYS A 13 -1.65 -12.99 0.10
C LYS A 13 -3.09 -13.52 -0.11
N ARG A 14 -3.43 -14.03 -1.30
CA ARG A 14 -4.77 -14.57 -1.60
C ARG A 14 -4.94 -16.03 -1.21
N THR A 15 -3.86 -16.80 -1.04
CA THR A 15 -3.94 -18.23 -0.70
C THR A 15 -3.89 -18.46 0.81
N LYS A 16 -4.45 -19.58 1.29
CA LYS A 16 -4.45 -19.94 2.72
C LYS A 16 -3.01 -20.07 3.27
N ALA A 17 -2.15 -20.75 2.52
CA ALA A 17 -0.74 -20.91 2.89
C ALA A 17 0.01 -19.57 2.93
N GLY A 18 -0.24 -18.68 1.96
CA GLY A 18 0.39 -17.37 1.93
C GLY A 18 -0.04 -16.45 3.08
N LYS A 19 -1.33 -16.48 3.44
CA LYS A 19 -1.83 -15.75 4.63
C LYS A 19 -1.16 -16.25 5.92
N MET A 20 -1.10 -17.56 6.10
CA MET A 20 -0.50 -18.17 7.29
C MET A 20 0.99 -17.84 7.43
N LEU A 21 1.75 -17.91 6.32
CA LEU A 21 3.16 -17.53 6.32
C LEU A 21 3.36 -16.05 6.67
N LEU A 22 2.51 -15.16 6.15
CA LEU A 22 2.56 -13.74 6.45
C LEU A 22 2.25 -13.44 7.92
N GLU A 23 1.24 -14.08 8.51
CA GLU A 23 0.90 -13.92 9.93
C GLU A 23 2.01 -14.40 10.85
N LEU A 24 2.60 -15.55 10.55
CA LEU A 24 3.77 -16.05 11.30
C LEU A 24 4.93 -15.07 11.22
N ALA A 25 5.23 -14.57 10.01
CA ALA A 25 6.30 -13.58 9.83
C ALA A 25 6.04 -12.30 10.65
N LYS A 26 4.78 -11.82 10.71
CA LYS A 26 4.40 -10.64 11.50
C LYS A 26 4.61 -10.88 12.99
N LEU A 27 4.11 -12.01 13.50
CA LEU A 27 4.29 -12.39 14.90
C LEU A 27 5.76 -12.47 15.29
N LEU A 28 6.60 -13.04 14.42
CA LEU A 28 8.03 -13.11 14.62
C LEU A 28 8.68 -11.72 14.57
N SER A 29 8.30 -10.87 13.62
CA SER A 29 8.82 -9.50 13.49
C SER A 29 8.52 -8.61 14.70
N GLU A 30 7.39 -8.82 15.36
CA GLU A 30 6.97 -8.05 16.54
C GLU A 30 7.67 -8.53 17.81
N ASN A 31 7.76 -9.84 18.02
CA ASN A 31 8.27 -10.43 19.27
C ASN A 31 9.77 -10.71 19.26
N SER A 32 10.35 -10.91 18.09
CA SER A 32 11.76 -11.25 17.92
C SER A 32 12.33 -10.37 16.81
N LYS A 33 13.29 -9.50 17.12
CA LYS A 33 13.97 -8.64 16.12
C LYS A 33 14.80 -9.44 15.07
N GLY A 34 14.52 -10.74 14.87
CA GLY A 34 15.16 -11.63 13.91
C GLY A 34 14.47 -11.68 12.54
N VAL A 35 13.24 -11.18 12.41
CA VAL A 35 12.54 -11.06 11.12
C VAL A 35 12.23 -9.60 10.84
N VAL A 36 12.52 -9.16 9.61
CA VAL A 36 12.18 -7.83 9.12
C VAL A 36 11.29 -7.99 7.90
N ILE A 37 10.07 -7.47 7.96
CA ILE A 37 9.14 -7.45 6.82
C ILE A 37 9.26 -6.09 6.13
N GLN A 38 9.58 -6.12 4.83
CA GLN A 38 9.52 -4.95 3.96
C GLN A 38 8.32 -5.13 3.02
N GLU A 39 7.28 -4.31 3.20
CA GLU A 39 6.18 -4.27 2.25
C GLU A 39 6.48 -3.20 1.18
N ASP A 40 6.51 -3.63 -0.08
CA ASP A 40 6.49 -2.71 -1.22
C ASP A 40 5.14 -1.98 -1.23
N ASN A 41 5.05 -0.85 -0.54
CA ASN A 41 3.92 0.08 -0.60
C ASN A 41 3.89 0.84 -1.93
N LYS A 42 4.09 0.13 -3.04
CA LYS A 42 3.91 0.71 -4.37
C LYS A 42 2.42 0.94 -4.54
N THR A 43 2.06 2.22 -4.67
CA THR A 43 0.71 2.60 -5.07
C THR A 43 0.34 1.82 -6.33
N PRO A 44 -0.86 1.23 -6.42
CA PRO A 44 -1.31 0.57 -7.64
C PRO A 44 -1.56 1.58 -8.78
N TYR A 45 -1.63 2.86 -8.43
CA TYR A 45 -1.84 3.96 -9.37
C TYR A 45 -0.52 4.49 -9.90
N ASP A 46 -0.54 4.86 -11.18
CA ASP A 46 0.55 5.55 -11.84
C ASP A 46 0.96 6.84 -11.08
N PRO A 47 2.27 7.10 -10.90
CA PRO A 47 2.74 8.27 -10.15
C PRO A 47 2.27 9.61 -10.73
N GLU A 48 2.16 9.76 -12.05
CA GLU A 48 1.68 10.98 -12.69
C GLU A 48 0.19 11.20 -12.41
N PHE A 49 -0.60 10.11 -12.45
CA PHE A 49 -2.00 10.17 -12.05
C PHE A 49 -2.15 10.65 -10.60
N VAL A 50 -1.37 10.09 -9.67
CA VAL A 50 -1.40 10.51 -8.26
C VAL A 50 -1.00 11.98 -8.10
N ALA A 51 0.02 12.43 -8.83
CA ALA A 51 0.46 13.82 -8.81
C ALA A 51 -0.61 14.78 -9.35
N MET A 52 -1.28 14.40 -10.44
CA MET A 52 -2.39 15.16 -11.03
C MET A 52 -3.55 15.33 -10.04
N ILE A 53 -3.97 14.25 -9.38
CA ILE A 53 -5.05 14.28 -8.38
C ILE A 53 -4.69 15.20 -7.21
N LYS A 54 -3.47 15.08 -6.65
CA LYS A 54 -3.01 15.94 -5.55
C LYS A 54 -2.96 17.42 -5.97
N LYS A 55 -2.56 17.71 -7.21
CA LYS A 55 -2.55 19.06 -7.76
C LYS A 55 -3.97 19.62 -7.91
N ALA A 56 -4.90 18.81 -8.41
CA ALA A 56 -6.32 19.19 -8.51
C ALA A 56 -6.95 19.41 -7.13
N GLU A 57 -6.64 18.55 -6.16
CA GLU A 57 -7.12 18.67 -4.78
C GLU A 57 -6.64 19.97 -4.14
N THR A 58 -5.38 20.35 -4.31
CA THR A 58 -4.81 21.57 -3.71
C THR A 58 -5.14 22.86 -4.47
N SER A 59 -5.67 22.76 -5.70
CA SER A 59 -6.04 23.91 -6.53
C SER A 59 -7.11 24.77 -5.86
N LYS A 60 -6.96 26.09 -5.94
CA LYS A 60 -8.00 27.06 -5.55
C LYS A 60 -9.14 27.13 -6.58
N ASN A 61 -8.86 26.77 -7.83
CA ASN A 61 -9.84 26.68 -8.90
C ASN A 61 -10.40 25.25 -8.93
N ARG A 62 -11.21 24.92 -7.91
CA ARG A 62 -11.86 23.61 -7.77
C ARG A 62 -13.33 23.80 -7.43
N THR A 63 -14.18 22.97 -8.01
CA THR A 63 -15.61 22.94 -7.67
C THR A 63 -15.86 21.78 -6.73
N ARG A 64 -16.45 22.06 -5.57
CA ARG A 64 -16.99 21.00 -4.69
C ARG A 64 -18.44 20.79 -5.05
N ILE A 65 -18.75 19.60 -5.58
CA ILE A 65 -20.10 19.22 -5.99
C ILE A 65 -20.63 18.20 -4.98
N ASN A 66 -21.93 18.26 -4.69
CA ASN A 66 -22.60 17.23 -3.92
C ASN A 66 -22.60 15.91 -4.72
N PRO A 67 -22.06 14.80 -4.19
CA PRO A 67 -22.01 13.52 -4.91
C PRO A 67 -23.35 13.03 -5.43
N LYS A 68 -24.44 13.34 -4.72
CA LYS A 68 -25.80 12.94 -5.11
C LYS A 68 -26.34 13.69 -6.33
N LYS A 69 -25.71 14.81 -6.70
CA LYS A 69 -26.19 15.75 -7.73
C LYS A 69 -25.28 15.85 -8.96
N ILE A 70 -24.20 15.06 -9.01
CA ILE A 70 -23.20 15.15 -10.09
C ILE A 70 -23.82 14.89 -11.47
N TRP A 71 -24.86 14.06 -11.52
CA TRP A 71 -25.56 13.68 -12.74
C TRP A 71 -26.70 14.62 -13.13
N GLU A 72 -27.06 15.59 -12.30
CA GLU A 72 -28.22 16.48 -12.55
C GLU A 72 -27.96 17.52 -13.65
N ASN A 73 -26.70 17.72 -14.07
CA ASN A 73 -26.28 18.72 -15.07
C ASN A 73 -25.47 18.12 -16.24
N ILE A 74 -25.70 16.84 -16.58
CA ILE A 74 -25.18 16.23 -17.82
C ILE A 74 -26.23 16.33 -18.92
#